data_AF-A0A0M9X6S8-F1
#
_entry.id   AF-A0A0M9X6S8-F1
#
_cell.length_a   1.000
_cell.length_b   1.000
_cell.length_c   1.000
_cell.angle_alpha   90.00
_cell.angle_beta   90.00
_cell.angle_gamma   90.00
#
_symmetry.space_group_name_H-M   'P 1'
#
loop_
_entity.id
_entity.type
_entity.pdbx_description
1 polymer ?
#
loop_
_entity_poly.entity_id
_entity_poly.type
_entity_poly.pdbx_seq_one_letter_code
_entity_poly.pdbx_strand_id
1 'polypeptide(L)'
;MSRSIGAHTADPCPKCRVEEVRIGTPSSSRGRDVVDYRCDRCGRTWFRPVEDDLDVYDTVRVDLPDVTLYGTVRQVEDDRVQVRDTDSGRMLWVDLWRVILY
;
A
#
# COMPACT_ATOMS: atom_id res chain seq x y z
N MET A 1 -0.97 1.79 -28.98
CA MET A 1 -0.35 2.45 -27.80
C MET A 1 -0.46 1.48 -26.63
N SER A 2 0.57 0.65 -26.44
CA SER A 2 0.58 -0.35 -25.38
C SER A 2 0.85 0.36 -24.06
N ARG A 3 -0.20 0.55 -23.24
CA ARG A 3 -0.03 0.88 -21.84
C ARG A 3 0.51 -0.38 -21.18
N SER A 4 1.80 -0.42 -20.94
CA SER A 4 2.38 -1.37 -19.99
C SER A 4 1.77 -1.01 -18.63
N ILE A 5 0.72 -1.72 -18.24
CA ILE A 5 0.15 -1.63 -16.90
C ILE A 5 1.26 -2.16 -15.99
N GLY A 6 1.94 -1.27 -15.27
CA GLY A 6 2.87 -1.68 -14.23
C GLY A 6 2.09 -2.43 -13.15
N ALA A 7 2.76 -3.27 -12.37
CA ALA A 7 2.14 -3.96 -11.24
C ALA A 7 1.63 -2.91 -10.23
N HIS A 8 0.37 -2.50 -10.39
CA HIS A 8 -0.58 -2.05 -9.39
C HIS A 8 -0.01 -1.50 -8.06
N THR A 9 0.73 -0.40 -8.12
CA THR A 9 0.97 0.46 -6.95
C THR A 9 0.65 1.90 -7.36
N ALA A 10 -0.18 2.60 -6.59
CA ALA A 10 -0.49 4.01 -6.87
C ALA A 10 0.65 4.97 -6.43
N ASP A 11 1.79 4.43 -5.99
CA ASP A 11 2.99 5.18 -5.60
C ASP A 11 4.12 5.00 -6.64
N PRO A 12 4.05 5.68 -7.80
CA PRO A 12 5.09 5.59 -8.81
C PRO A 12 6.40 6.17 -8.30
N CYS A 13 7.51 5.76 -8.92
CA CYS A 13 8.82 6.29 -8.57
C CYS A 13 8.84 7.82 -8.57
N PRO A 14 9.24 8.49 -7.47
CA PRO A 14 9.20 9.95 -7.37
C PRO A 14 10.19 10.65 -8.32
N LYS A 15 11.13 9.90 -8.91
CA LYS A 15 12.07 10.42 -9.93
C LYS A 15 11.56 10.17 -11.35
N CYS A 16 11.23 8.93 -11.68
CA CYS A 16 10.94 8.51 -13.06
C CYS A 16 9.45 8.43 -13.39
N ARG A 17 8.56 8.52 -12.39
CA ARG A 17 7.11 8.40 -12.51
C ARG A 17 6.63 7.08 -13.13
N VAL A 18 7.46 6.03 -13.06
CA VAL A 18 7.12 4.67 -13.50
C VAL A 18 6.64 3.83 -12.31
N GLU A 19 5.78 2.87 -12.59
CA GLU A 19 5.21 1.92 -11.62
C GLU A 19 6.03 0.61 -11.52
N GLU A 20 7.17 0.53 -12.21
CA GLU A 20 8.14 -0.55 -12.06
C GLU A 20 8.86 -0.42 -10.70
N VAL A 21 8.16 -0.80 -9.63
CA VAL A 21 8.60 -0.65 -8.24
C VAL A 21 8.49 -1.98 -7.50
N ARG A 22 9.46 -2.27 -6.64
CA ARG A 22 9.41 -3.37 -5.67
C ARG A 22 9.13 -2.81 -4.30
N ILE A 23 8.12 -3.37 -3.64
CA ILE A 23 7.79 -3.09 -2.25
C ILE A 23 8.50 -4.13 -1.38
N GLY A 24 9.24 -3.69 -0.37
CA GLY A 24 9.86 -4.57 0.61
C GLY A 24 8.92 -4.96 1.75
N THR A 25 9.50 -5.47 2.82
CA THR A 25 8.80 -5.85 4.06
C THR A 25 8.91 -4.69 5.05
N PRO A 26 7.89 -4.41 5.89
CA PRO A 26 8.00 -3.38 6.91
C PRO A 26 9.21 -3.62 7.82
N SER A 27 9.86 -2.53 8.20
CA SER A 27 10.95 -2.51 9.16
C SER A 27 10.78 -1.33 10.11
N SER A 28 11.18 -1.50 11.37
CA SER A 28 11.06 -0.45 12.37
C SER A 28 12.24 0.52 12.29
N SER A 29 11.97 1.81 12.13
CA SER A 29 12.96 2.89 12.11
C SER A 29 12.54 4.02 13.04
N ARG A 30 13.39 4.34 14.02
CA ARG A 30 13.14 5.40 15.03
C ARG A 30 11.78 5.30 15.74
N GLY A 31 11.34 4.06 16.02
CA GLY A 31 10.07 3.81 16.71
C GLY A 31 8.82 3.88 15.83
N ARG A 32 8.97 3.95 14.51
CA ARG A 32 7.86 3.85 13.55
C ARG A 32 8.17 2.79 12.50
N ASP A 33 7.16 2.00 12.13
CA ASP A 33 7.31 1.04 11.05
C ASP A 33 7.27 1.76 9.71
N VAL A 34 8.16 1.35 8.80
CA VAL A 34 8.26 1.89 7.45
C VAL A 34 8.38 0.77 6.43
N VAL A 35 7.81 0.99 5.26
CA VAL A 35 7.91 0.10 4.11
C VAL A 35 8.87 0.72 3.09
N ASP A 36 9.86 -0.04 2.65
CA ASP A 36 10.78 0.40 1.61
C ASP A 36 10.21 0.13 0.21
N TYR A 37 10.50 1.07 -0.68
CA TYR A 37 10.17 0.98 -2.09
C TYR A 37 11.45 1.17 -2.89
N ARG A 38 11.60 0.39 -3.96
CA ARG A 38 12.72 0.49 -4.89
C ARG A 38 12.21 0.54 -6.32
N CYS A 39 12.62 1.56 -7.08
CA CYS A 39 12.34 1.61 -8.50
C CYS A 39 13.28 0.69 -9.28
N ASP A 40 12.74 -0.24 -10.06
CA ASP A 40 13.52 -1.16 -10.89
C ASP A 40 14.18 -0.45 -12.08
N ARG A 41 13.61 0.67 -12.53
CA ARG A 41 14.15 1.44 -13.67
C ARG A 41 15.35 2.31 -13.31
N CYS A 42 15.31 3.03 -12.19
CA CYS A 42 16.35 3.99 -11.83
C CYS A 42 17.08 3.68 -10.52
N GLY A 43 16.72 2.60 -9.84
CA GLY A 43 17.32 2.16 -8.58
C GLY A 43 17.02 3.05 -7.37
N ARG A 44 16.24 4.13 -7.54
CA ARG A 44 15.90 5.03 -6.42
C ARG A 44 15.09 4.27 -5.38
N THR A 45 15.49 4.45 -4.12
CA THR A 45 14.75 3.97 -2.96
C THR A 45 14.03 5.13 -2.25
N TRP A 46 12.88 4.83 -1.66
CA TRP A 46 12.16 5.72 -0.74
C TRP A 46 11.39 4.88 0.28
N PHE A 47 10.88 5.53 1.31
CA PHE A 47 10.18 4.87 2.42
C PHE A 47 8.82 5.51 2.62
N ARG A 48 7.85 4.70 3.03
CA ARG A 48 6.53 5.14 3.47
C ARG A 48 6.33 4.71 4.92
N PRO A 49 5.83 5.57 5.82
CA PRO A 49 5.40 5.13 7.14
C PRO A 49 4.24 4.14 7.03
N VAL A 50 4.21 3.17 7.94
CA VAL A 50 3.00 2.38 8.20
C VAL A 50 2.03 3.25 9.02
N GLU A 51 0.74 3.18 8.67
CA GLU A 51 -0.30 3.91 9.38
C GLU A 51 -0.46 3.36 10.80
N ASP A 52 -0.56 4.25 11.78
CA ASP A 52 -0.67 3.95 13.21
C ASP A 52 -1.94 4.49 13.86
N ASP A 53 -2.78 5.18 13.08
CA ASP A 53 -4.00 5.88 13.53
C ASP A 53 -5.24 5.56 12.67
N LEU A 54 -5.32 4.35 12.12
CA LEU A 54 -6.49 3.91 11.35
C LEU A 54 -7.73 3.69 12.23
N ASP A 55 -8.86 4.23 11.79
CA ASP A 55 -10.16 4.08 12.42
C ASP A 55 -11.17 3.32 11.54
N VAL A 56 -12.19 2.74 12.19
CA VAL A 56 -13.30 2.13 11.47
C VAL A 56 -14.03 3.19 10.66
N TYR A 57 -14.36 2.85 9.41
CA TYR A 57 -14.95 3.72 8.39
C TYR A 57 -13.99 4.63 7.63
N ASP A 58 -12.69 4.59 7.93
CA ASP A 58 -11.69 5.27 7.12
C ASP A 58 -11.69 4.74 5.69
N THR A 59 -11.46 5.65 4.74
CA THR A 59 -11.26 5.31 3.34
C THR A 59 -9.79 5.01 3.13
N VAL A 60 -9.51 3.84 2.56
CA VAL A 60 -8.14 3.35 2.43
C VAL A 60 -7.88 2.81 1.03
N ARG A 61 -6.61 2.91 0.64
CA ARG A 61 -6.02 2.13 -0.44
C ARG A 61 -5.25 0.96 0.17
N VAL A 62 -5.26 -0.18 -0.51
CA VAL A 62 -4.51 -1.37 -0.13
C VAL A 62 -3.65 -1.82 -1.30
N ASP A 63 -2.34 -1.93 -1.06
CA ASP A 63 -1.38 -2.43 -2.05
C ASP A 63 -1.17 -3.94 -1.86
N LEU A 64 -1.85 -4.75 -2.69
CA LEU A 64 -1.65 -6.19 -2.76
C LEU A 64 -0.58 -6.52 -3.82
N PRO A 65 0.07 -7.70 -3.77
CA PRO A 65 1.14 -8.04 -4.72
C PRO A 65 0.75 -7.91 -6.20
N ASP A 66 -0.51 -8.22 -6.51
CA ASP A 66 -1.01 -8.27 -7.89
C ASP A 66 -2.00 -7.14 -8.22
N VAL A 67 -2.50 -6.38 -7.23
CA VAL A 67 -3.59 -5.42 -7.44
C VAL A 67 -3.62 -4.33 -6.36
N THR A 68 -4.06 -3.14 -6.74
CA THR A 68 -4.40 -2.06 -5.80
C THR A 68 -5.91 -2.07 -5.59
N LEU A 69 -6.33 -2.07 -4.34
CA LEU A 69 -7.75 -2.03 -3.95
C LEU A 69 -8.06 -0.74 -3.20
N TYR A 70 -9.28 -0.23 -3.38
CA TYR A 70 -9.81 0.88 -2.59
C TYR A 70 -11.00 0.39 -1.78
N GLY A 71 -11.10 0.83 -0.53
CA GLY A 71 -12.14 0.32 0.35
C GLY A 71 -12.31 1.13 1.60
N THR A 72 -13.13 0.59 2.49
CA THR A 72 -13.42 1.19 3.79
C THR A 72 -13.01 0.24 4.91
N VAL A 73 -12.32 0.76 5.92
CA VAL A 73 -11.95 0.00 7.13
C VAL A 73 -13.22 -0.45 7.86
N ARG A 74 -13.25 -1.72 8.27
CA ARG A 74 -14.34 -2.31 9.06
C ARG A 74 -13.88 -2.84 10.41
N GLN A 75 -12.60 -3.21 10.51
CA GLN A 75 -12.01 -3.68 11.75
C GLN A 75 -10.50 -3.43 11.72
N VAL A 76 -9.92 -3.12 12.88
CA VAL A 76 -8.48 -2.90 13.04
C VAL A 76 -7.99 -3.82 14.16
N GLU A 77 -6.91 -4.53 13.89
CA GLU A 77 -6.12 -5.31 14.85
C GLU A 77 -4.65 -4.83 14.79
N ASP A 78 -3.81 -5.30 15.72
CA ASP A 78 -2.44 -4.80 15.90
C ASP A 78 -1.57 -4.86 14.62
N ASP A 79 -1.73 -5.92 13.80
CA ASP A 79 -0.90 -6.16 12.61
C ASP A 79 -1.69 -6.25 11.29
N ARG A 80 -3.03 -6.16 11.35
CA ARG A 80 -3.90 -6.35 10.19
C ARG A 80 -5.20 -5.56 10.28
N VAL A 81 -5.75 -5.27 9.12
CA VAL A 81 -6.95 -4.46 8.95
C VAL A 81 -7.94 -5.23 8.09
N GLN A 82 -9.21 -5.20 8.48
CA GLN A 82 -10.29 -5.71 7.66
C GLN A 82 -10.85 -4.57 6.80
N VAL A 83 -10.79 -4.72 5.49
CA VAL A 83 -11.24 -3.73 4.52
C VAL A 83 -12.42 -4.31 3.74
N ARG A 84 -13.45 -3.48 3.56
CA ARG A 84 -14.53 -3.72 2.60
C ARG A 84 -14.17 -3.07 1.27
N ASP A 85 -13.96 -3.89 0.25
CA ASP A 85 -13.72 -3.43 -1.12
C ASP A 85 -14.89 -2.58 -1.62
N THR A 86 -14.59 -1.40 -2.17
CA THR A 86 -15.59 -0.51 -2.77
C THR A 86 -16.18 -1.11 -4.04
N ASP A 87 -15.37 -1.82 -4.84
CA ASP A 87 -15.78 -2.31 -6.16
C ASP A 87 -16.58 -3.62 -6.03
N SER A 88 -16.03 -4.61 -5.33
CA SER A 88 -16.67 -5.93 -5.20
C SER A 88 -17.56 -6.08 -3.96
N GLY A 89 -17.47 -5.17 -2.99
CA GLY A 89 -18.16 -5.27 -1.70
C GLY A 89 -17.62 -6.37 -0.78
N ARG A 90 -16.58 -7.12 -1.20
CA ARG A 90 -15.99 -8.23 -0.45
C ARG A 90 -15.23 -7.73 0.78
N MET A 91 -15.20 -8.57 1.79
CA MET A 91 -14.41 -8.35 3.00
C MET A 91 -13.05 -9.05 2.89
N LEU A 92 -11.97 -8.32 3.17
CA LEU A 92 -10.60 -8.83 3.07
C LEU A 92 -9.83 -8.43 4.33
N TRP A 93 -9.10 -9.40 4.90
CA TRP A 93 -8.06 -9.12 5.88
C TRP A 93 -6.76 -8.87 5.14
N VAL A 94 -6.08 -7.78 5.49
CA VAL A 94 -4.82 -7.36 4.86
C VAL A 94 -3.86 -6.88 5.93
N ASP A 95 -2.56 -7.09 5.72
CA ASP A 95 -1.55 -6.61 6.67
C ASP A 95 -1.59 -5.08 6.77
N LEU A 96 -1.47 -4.54 7.98
CA LEU A 96 -1.55 -3.09 8.25
C LEU A 96 -0.55 -2.29 7.40
N TRP A 97 0.66 -2.82 7.21
CA TRP A 97 1.71 -2.18 6.42
C TRP A 97 1.38 -2.04 4.92
N ARG A 98 0.35 -2.73 4.42
CA ARG A 98 -0.15 -2.60 3.04
C ARG A 98 -1.23 -1.54 2.88
N VAL A 99 -1.73 -0.98 3.98
CA VAL A 99 -2.81 -0.01 4.00
C VAL A 99 -2.26 1.41 3.93
N ILE A 100 -2.95 2.27 3.19
CA ILE A 100 -2.70 3.71 3.05
C ILE A 100 -4.01 4.44 3.32
N LEU A 101 -4.00 5.40 4.24
CA LEU A 101 -5.15 6.27 4.52
C LEU A 101 -5.34 7.30 3.37
N TYR A 102 -6.58 7.52 2.94
CA TYR A 102 -6.96 8.39 1.81
C TYR A 102 -7.92 9.50 2.20
#